data_AF-A0A813YFX5-F1
#
_entry.id   AF-A0A813YFX5-F1
#
_cell.length_a   1.000
_cell.length_b   1.000
_cell.length_c   1.000
_cell.angle_alpha   90.00
_cell.angle_beta   90.00
_cell.angle_gamma   90.00
#
_symmetry.space_group_name_H-M   'P 1'
#
loop_
_entity.id
_entity.type
_entity.pdbx_description
1 polymer ?
#
loop_
_entity_poly.entity_id
_entity_poly.type
_entity_poly.pdbx_seq_one_letter_code
_entity_poly.pdbx_strand_id
1 'polypeptide(L)'
;MCLGLFILFCYFIFTNATHFNGGTIGWAPVNPYDNSTSVKITITQSYSWTYPYIKCANNVPISTSGWSGANTNLTCVVDCSTDGGYSSAPINILTDCTSTSSSLKMMTSERSKNVTLSSGAHFYLAYRGSAWVGLNDPAQQGLDWSIITYIDLRKRPDGFINTSPVAKFVSPQYAIVNKTIQINIPVSDVNAGDDVRCRWSTYTSGYRRRRRSNNEDRVEDFIDGTSIIPMSSVPVQFLIYVQSQPVCSTEPIIIPPDRCLEVQVGISISFNLSAMNLCNPSVATLTDIVVSSGITSMTHGNLTQSSTNSSIYYKTFTWTPQTNQVGSQQLCTTAYTR
;
A
#
# COMPACT_ATOMS: atom_id res chain seq x y z
N MET A 1 -5.61 -59.69 13.33
CA MET A 1 -5.66 -58.29 13.80
C MET A 1 -5.12 -57.41 12.70
N CYS A 2 -5.99 -56.67 12.03
CA CYS A 2 -5.65 -55.79 10.92
C CYS A 2 -5.17 -54.45 11.51
N LEU A 3 -3.88 -54.14 11.38
CA LEU A 3 -3.31 -52.89 11.86
C LEU A 3 -3.63 -51.80 10.83
N GLY A 4 -4.68 -51.02 11.11
CA GLY A 4 -5.12 -49.92 10.26
C GLY A 4 -4.10 -48.78 10.23
N LEU A 5 -3.59 -48.48 9.04
CA LEU A 5 -2.73 -47.32 8.77
C LEU A 5 -3.61 -46.06 8.75
N PHE A 6 -3.58 -45.27 9.82
CA PHE A 6 -4.24 -43.96 9.87
C PHE A 6 -3.38 -42.97 9.06
N ILE A 7 -3.77 -42.70 7.81
CA ILE A 7 -3.20 -41.59 7.02
C ILE A 7 -3.77 -40.30 7.61
N LEU A 8 -2.98 -39.64 8.46
CA LEU A 8 -3.23 -38.29 8.91
C LEU A 8 -3.02 -37.35 7.69
N PHE A 9 -4.11 -37.02 7.00
CA PHE A 9 -4.12 -35.90 6.05
C PHE A 9 -3.91 -34.61 6.85
N CYS A 10 -2.64 -34.24 7.06
CA CYS A 10 -2.27 -32.87 7.42
C CYS A 10 -2.66 -31.98 6.23
N TYR A 11 -3.91 -31.50 6.24
CA TYR A 11 -4.31 -30.35 5.45
C TYR A 11 -3.51 -29.16 5.99
N PHE A 12 -2.31 -28.96 5.43
CA PHE A 12 -1.63 -27.69 5.54
C PHE A 12 -2.53 -26.68 4.83
N ILE A 13 -3.23 -25.86 5.61
CA ILE A 13 -3.89 -24.67 5.09
C ILE A 13 -2.76 -23.74 4.68
N PHE A 14 -2.30 -23.87 3.43
CA PHE A 14 -1.54 -22.83 2.77
C PHE A 14 -2.50 -21.66 2.60
N THR A 15 -2.41 -20.69 3.51
CA THR A 15 -3.10 -19.42 3.35
C THR A 15 -2.46 -18.71 2.17
N ASN A 16 -3.03 -18.91 0.98
CA ASN A 16 -2.55 -18.38 -0.29
C ASN A 16 -2.62 -16.86 -0.26
N ALA A 17 -1.54 -16.18 0.14
CA ALA A 17 -1.44 -14.72 0.09
C ALA A 17 -1.23 -14.20 -1.37
N THR A 18 -1.68 -14.97 -2.36
CA THR A 18 -1.64 -14.65 -3.80
C THR A 18 -2.47 -13.43 -4.15
N HIS A 19 -3.34 -13.01 -3.24
CA HIS A 19 -4.24 -11.87 -3.41
C HIS A 19 -3.73 -10.58 -2.76
N PHE A 20 -2.60 -10.64 -2.06
CA PHE A 20 -1.95 -9.47 -1.46
C PHE A 20 -1.04 -8.80 -2.50
N ASN A 21 -1.32 -7.55 -2.84
CA ASN A 21 -0.59 -6.78 -3.85
C ASN A 21 0.43 -5.82 -3.22
N GLY A 22 0.64 -5.87 -1.90
CA GLY A 22 1.57 -5.00 -1.19
C GLY A 22 0.88 -3.99 -0.27
N GLY A 23 1.66 -3.10 0.33
CA GLY A 23 1.17 -2.13 1.30
C GLY A 23 2.27 -1.49 2.13
N THR A 24 1.85 -0.76 3.17
CA THR A 24 2.69 -0.04 4.11
C THR A 24 2.29 -0.34 5.56
N ILE A 25 3.26 -0.21 6.46
CA ILE A 25 3.03 -0.16 7.91
C ILE A 25 3.83 1.04 8.42
N GLY A 26 3.15 2.00 9.02
CA GLY A 26 3.75 3.18 9.65
C GLY A 26 3.34 3.30 11.11
N TRP A 27 4.02 4.16 11.85
CA TRP A 27 3.71 4.40 13.25
C TRP A 27 4.02 5.84 13.68
N ALA A 28 3.33 6.31 14.71
CA ALA A 28 3.59 7.63 15.30
C ALA A 28 3.31 7.59 16.81
N PRO A 29 4.11 8.26 17.65
CA PRO A 29 3.74 8.46 19.04
C PRO A 29 2.49 9.34 19.14
N VAL A 30 1.55 8.97 20.01
CA VAL A 30 0.36 9.80 20.27
C VAL A 30 0.77 11.13 20.91
N ASN A 31 1.83 11.10 21.73
CA ASN A 31 2.51 12.28 22.23
C ASN A 31 4.02 12.11 22.04
N PRO A 32 4.65 12.82 21.07
CA PRO A 32 6.10 12.74 20.85
C PRO A 32 6.95 13.13 22.07
N TYR A 33 6.41 13.94 22.99
CA TYR A 33 7.13 14.43 24.16
C TYR A 33 6.91 13.60 25.42
N ASP A 34 6.24 12.44 25.32
CA ASP A 34 5.97 11.56 26.46
C ASP A 34 7.27 11.18 27.19
N ASN A 35 7.24 11.30 28.53
CA ASN A 35 8.34 10.99 29.44
C ASN A 35 7.98 9.85 30.41
N SER A 36 6.81 9.25 30.26
CA SER A 36 6.38 8.14 31.09
C SER A 36 7.15 6.86 30.75
N THR A 37 7.09 5.87 31.63
CA THR A 37 7.70 4.54 31.41
C THR A 37 7.01 3.73 30.30
N SER A 38 5.88 4.20 29.78
CA SER A 38 5.08 3.54 28.76
C SER A 38 4.53 4.54 27.75
N VAL A 39 4.95 4.43 26.50
CA VAL A 39 4.58 5.34 25.42
C VAL A 39 3.43 4.73 24.64
N LYS A 40 2.38 5.52 24.39
CA LYS A 40 1.31 5.13 23.46
C LYS A 40 1.68 5.56 22.04
N ILE A 41 1.64 4.61 21.10
CA ILE A 41 1.82 4.85 19.67
C ILE A 41 0.59 4.41 18.88
N THR A 42 0.38 5.05 17.73
CA THR A 42 -0.58 4.63 16.71
C THR A 42 0.17 3.86 15.63
N ILE A 43 -0.24 2.63 15.34
CA ILE A 43 0.24 1.87 14.17
C ILE A 43 -0.81 1.96 13.08
N THR A 44 -0.41 2.38 11.89
CA THR A 44 -1.27 2.50 10.70
C THR A 44 -0.84 1.48 9.65
N GLN A 45 -1.79 0.64 9.23
CA GLN A 45 -1.62 -0.40 8.22
C GLN A 45 -2.42 -0.02 6.98
N SER A 46 -1.79 -0.02 5.79
CA SER A 46 -2.48 0.22 4.52
C SER A 46 -2.11 -0.87 3.51
N TYR A 47 -3.10 -1.56 2.95
CA TYR A 47 -2.90 -2.75 2.12
C TYR A 47 -3.64 -2.66 0.79
N SER A 48 -3.05 -3.26 -0.24
CA SER A 48 -3.65 -3.45 -1.55
C SER A 48 -3.96 -4.93 -1.78
N TRP A 49 -5.17 -5.20 -2.26
CA TRP A 49 -5.69 -6.55 -2.46
C TRP A 49 -6.27 -6.74 -3.87
N THR A 50 -6.34 -7.99 -4.31
CA THR A 50 -6.99 -8.37 -5.57
C THR A 50 -8.52 -8.31 -5.45
N TYR A 51 -9.15 -7.41 -6.21
CA TYR A 51 -10.60 -7.26 -6.33
C TYR A 51 -11.12 -7.92 -7.64
N PRO A 52 -12.32 -8.54 -7.68
CA PRO A 52 -13.33 -8.67 -6.62
C PRO A 52 -13.18 -9.94 -5.76
N TYR A 53 -12.01 -10.58 -5.82
CA TYR A 53 -11.75 -11.80 -5.07
C TYR A 53 -11.80 -11.52 -3.57
N ILE A 54 -10.95 -10.61 -3.07
CA ILE A 54 -11.09 -10.06 -1.72
C ILE A 54 -12.27 -9.08 -1.73
N LYS A 55 -13.14 -9.20 -0.73
CA LYS A 55 -14.35 -8.37 -0.61
C LYS A 55 -14.06 -7.08 0.15
N CYS A 56 -14.47 -5.97 -0.46
CA CYS A 56 -14.42 -4.66 0.18
C CYS A 56 -15.49 -4.61 1.27
N ALA A 57 -15.05 -4.60 2.53
CA ALA A 57 -15.89 -4.50 3.71
C ALA A 57 -15.02 -4.07 4.91
N ASN A 58 -15.60 -4.05 6.11
CA ASN A 58 -14.83 -3.95 7.34
C ASN A 58 -14.14 -5.29 7.65
N ASN A 59 -12.99 -5.24 8.32
CA ASN A 59 -12.18 -6.42 8.65
C ASN A 59 -11.71 -7.23 7.42
N VAL A 60 -11.13 -6.58 6.43
CA VAL A 60 -10.40 -7.24 5.34
C VAL A 60 -9.16 -7.96 5.91
N PRO A 61 -8.86 -9.21 5.51
CA PRO A 61 -9.51 -10.00 4.46
C PRO A 61 -10.61 -10.96 4.93
N ILE A 62 -10.85 -11.12 6.24
CA ILE A 62 -11.77 -12.14 6.78
C ILE A 62 -13.24 -11.92 6.39
N SER A 63 -13.58 -10.73 5.91
CA SER A 63 -14.86 -10.43 5.27
C SER A 63 -15.13 -11.24 4.00
N THR A 64 -14.11 -11.88 3.42
CA THR A 64 -14.22 -12.72 2.22
C THR A 64 -14.63 -14.13 2.62
N SER A 65 -15.66 -14.69 1.97
CA SER A 65 -16.08 -16.07 2.21
C SER A 65 -14.93 -17.06 1.99
N GLY A 66 -14.74 -18.00 2.93
CA GLY A 66 -13.63 -18.96 2.92
C GLY A 66 -12.32 -18.43 3.51
N TRP A 67 -12.26 -17.17 3.98
CA TRP A 67 -11.05 -16.53 4.51
C TRP A 67 -11.13 -16.18 5.99
N SER A 68 -12.04 -16.79 6.75
CA SER A 68 -12.25 -16.48 8.17
C SER A 68 -11.00 -16.64 9.06
N GLY A 69 -10.05 -17.50 8.67
CA GLY A 69 -8.78 -17.72 9.38
C GLY A 69 -7.61 -16.83 8.94
N ALA A 70 -7.84 -15.85 8.05
CA ALA A 70 -6.77 -14.99 7.52
C ALA A 70 -6.40 -13.80 8.44
N ASN A 71 -6.96 -13.73 9.65
CA ASN A 71 -6.70 -12.71 10.67
C ASN A 71 -5.39 -12.98 11.45
N THR A 72 -4.26 -12.96 10.75
CA THR A 72 -2.95 -13.11 11.40
C THR A 72 -2.52 -11.85 12.15
N ASN A 73 -1.55 -11.99 13.06
CA ASN A 73 -0.96 -10.88 13.80
C ASN A 73 0.26 -10.30 13.07
N LEU A 74 0.47 -9.00 13.22
CA LEU A 74 1.78 -8.40 12.95
C LEU A 74 2.78 -8.97 13.96
N THR A 75 3.89 -9.51 13.45
CA THR A 75 4.88 -10.23 14.26
C THR A 75 6.15 -9.41 14.41
N CYS A 76 6.69 -9.36 15.63
CA CYS A 76 8.08 -8.92 15.79
C CYS A 76 9.01 -9.92 15.09
N VAL A 77 10.00 -9.41 14.35
CA VAL A 77 10.92 -10.25 13.57
C VAL A 77 12.40 -10.04 13.91
N VAL A 78 12.77 -8.88 14.44
CA VAL A 78 14.15 -8.53 14.84
C VAL A 78 14.08 -7.65 16.09
N ASP A 79 15.07 -7.82 16.98
CA ASP A 79 15.19 -7.11 18.25
C ASP A 79 13.94 -7.27 19.15
N CYS A 80 13.36 -8.47 19.16
CA CYS A 80 12.11 -8.71 19.90
C CYS A 80 12.27 -8.72 21.42
N SER A 81 13.51 -8.78 21.94
CA SER A 81 13.77 -8.56 23.37
C SER A 81 13.57 -7.11 23.80
N THR A 82 13.53 -6.17 22.85
CA THR A 82 13.37 -4.73 23.08
C THR A 82 12.04 -4.22 22.52
N ASP A 83 11.05 -5.10 22.35
CA ASP A 83 9.75 -4.77 21.76
C ASP A 83 8.78 -4.02 22.70
N GLY A 84 9.22 -3.70 23.91
CA GLY A 84 8.43 -2.98 24.90
C GLY A 84 7.14 -3.70 25.33
N GLY A 85 7.10 -5.04 25.20
CA GLY A 85 5.94 -5.86 25.54
C GLY A 85 4.99 -6.11 24.36
N TYR A 86 5.30 -5.64 23.15
CA TYR A 86 4.44 -5.80 21.98
C TYR A 86 4.01 -7.26 21.75
N SER A 87 4.95 -8.21 21.85
CA SER A 87 4.68 -9.63 21.60
C SER A 87 3.68 -10.26 22.58
N SER A 88 3.41 -9.62 23.72
CA SER A 88 2.39 -10.09 24.67
C SER A 88 0.96 -9.73 24.27
N ALA A 89 0.78 -8.69 23.45
CA ALA A 89 -0.53 -8.21 23.01
C ALA A 89 -0.47 -7.68 21.55
N PRO A 90 -0.11 -8.54 20.59
CA PRO A 90 0.08 -8.12 19.20
C PRO A 90 -1.24 -7.70 18.54
N ILE A 91 -1.15 -6.81 17.55
CA ILE A 91 -2.31 -6.41 16.75
C ILE A 91 -2.42 -7.27 15.49
N ASN A 92 -3.66 -7.45 15.01
CA ASN A 92 -3.93 -8.19 13.78
C ASN A 92 -3.79 -7.33 12.53
N ILE A 93 -3.70 -8.01 11.39
CA ILE A 93 -3.59 -7.41 10.05
C ILE A 93 -4.93 -6.94 9.49
N LEU A 94 -5.99 -7.00 10.29
CA LEU A 94 -7.31 -6.63 9.81
C LEU A 94 -7.37 -5.13 9.57
N THR A 95 -7.84 -4.77 8.38
CA THR A 95 -8.02 -3.39 7.94
C THR A 95 -9.46 -3.17 7.46
N ASP A 96 -9.85 -1.93 7.20
CA ASP A 96 -11.16 -1.62 6.65
C ASP A 96 -11.02 -1.13 5.21
N CYS A 97 -11.89 -1.62 4.31
CA CYS A 97 -11.82 -1.22 2.91
C CYS A 97 -12.00 0.29 2.76
N THR A 98 -11.12 0.91 1.98
CA THR A 98 -11.14 2.35 1.72
C THR A 98 -11.55 2.69 0.29
N SER A 99 -11.18 1.86 -0.69
CA SER A 99 -11.57 2.06 -2.09
C SER A 99 -11.49 0.75 -2.91
N THR A 100 -12.16 0.73 -4.06
CA THR A 100 -12.07 -0.35 -5.06
C THR A 100 -11.97 0.20 -6.47
N SER A 101 -11.34 -0.58 -7.35
CA SER A 101 -11.31 -0.36 -8.78
C SER A 101 -11.47 -1.71 -9.49
N SER A 102 -12.62 -1.91 -10.14
CA SER A 102 -12.91 -3.12 -10.92
C SER A 102 -11.96 -3.28 -12.11
N SER A 103 -11.62 -2.19 -12.78
CA SER A 103 -10.75 -2.19 -13.96
C SER A 103 -9.30 -2.48 -13.64
N LEU A 104 -8.80 -2.00 -12.49
CA LEU A 104 -7.47 -2.37 -12.00
C LEU A 104 -7.47 -3.71 -11.25
N LYS A 105 -8.65 -4.29 -11.01
CA LYS A 105 -8.82 -5.46 -10.13
C LYS A 105 -8.18 -5.23 -8.76
N MET A 106 -8.37 -4.03 -8.22
CA MET A 106 -7.69 -3.54 -7.03
C MET A 106 -8.68 -3.14 -5.94
N MET A 107 -8.32 -3.39 -4.69
CA MET A 107 -8.93 -2.82 -3.49
C MET A 107 -7.84 -2.28 -2.60
N THR A 108 -8.07 -1.12 -1.98
CA THR A 108 -7.24 -0.62 -0.89
C THR A 108 -7.99 -0.73 0.43
N SER A 109 -7.28 -1.01 1.51
CA SER A 109 -7.82 -1.04 2.87
C SER A 109 -6.83 -0.43 3.85
N GLU A 110 -7.33 0.20 4.91
CA GLU A 110 -6.50 0.86 5.92
C GLU A 110 -7.09 0.68 7.31
N ARG A 111 -6.24 0.65 8.34
CA ARG A 111 -6.66 0.80 9.73
C ARG A 111 -5.53 1.32 10.60
N SER A 112 -5.90 2.16 11.57
CA SER A 112 -5.01 2.61 12.63
C SER A 112 -5.42 2.02 13.99
N LYS A 113 -4.44 1.58 14.79
CA LYS A 113 -4.69 1.05 16.13
C LYS A 113 -3.63 1.53 17.11
N ASN A 114 -4.08 1.93 18.29
CA ASN A 114 -3.18 2.33 19.37
C ASN A 114 -2.63 1.11 20.10
N VAL A 115 -1.33 1.14 20.39
CA VAL A 115 -0.64 0.20 21.27
C VAL A 115 0.18 0.97 22.30
N THR A 116 0.35 0.38 23.48
CA THR A 116 1.17 0.96 24.56
C THR A 116 2.39 0.07 24.74
N LEU A 117 3.58 0.65 24.63
CA LEU A 117 4.86 -0.05 24.71
C LEU A 117 5.74 0.60 25.78
N SER A 118 6.68 -0.14 26.36
CA SER A 118 7.67 0.44 27.27
C SER A 118 8.49 1.55 26.58
N SER A 119 8.84 2.59 27.33
CA SER A 119 9.72 3.66 26.84
C SER A 119 11.06 3.10 26.33
N GLY A 120 11.55 3.61 25.19
CA GLY A 120 12.81 3.14 24.60
C GLY A 120 12.73 1.80 23.86
N ALA A 121 11.53 1.25 23.67
CA ALA A 121 11.34 0.09 22.81
C ALA A 121 11.87 0.35 21.39
N HIS A 122 12.60 -0.60 20.81
CA HIS A 122 13.14 -0.50 19.46
C HIS A 122 13.22 -1.88 18.83
N PHE A 123 12.48 -2.09 17.75
CA PHE A 123 12.31 -3.42 17.16
C PHE A 123 11.71 -3.34 15.74
N TYR A 124 11.75 -4.46 15.03
CA TYR A 124 11.18 -4.57 13.69
C TYR A 124 9.88 -5.36 13.73
N LEU A 125 8.84 -4.76 13.16
CA LEU A 125 7.50 -5.32 13.07
C LEU A 125 7.17 -5.67 11.62
N ALA A 126 6.62 -6.85 11.38
CA ALA A 126 6.35 -7.31 10.02
C ALA A 126 4.95 -7.90 9.85
N TYR A 127 4.38 -7.66 8.66
CA TYR A 127 3.38 -8.55 8.06
C TYR A 127 4.09 -9.43 7.05
N ARG A 128 3.88 -10.74 7.14
CA ARG A 128 4.54 -11.75 6.29
C ARG A 128 3.54 -12.79 5.82
N GLY A 129 3.82 -13.36 4.65
CA GLY A 129 3.05 -14.47 4.10
C GLY A 129 3.90 -15.33 3.19
N SER A 130 3.32 -16.46 2.79
CA SER A 130 3.86 -17.35 1.75
C SER A 130 2.95 -17.30 0.54
N ALA A 131 3.44 -17.79 -0.60
CA ALA A 131 2.69 -17.82 -1.86
C ALA A 131 2.20 -16.43 -2.30
N TRP A 132 3.12 -15.49 -2.46
CA TRP A 132 2.85 -14.23 -3.15
C TRP A 132 2.38 -14.47 -4.59
N VAL A 133 1.81 -13.42 -5.20
CA VAL A 133 1.43 -13.46 -6.62
C VAL A 133 2.60 -13.91 -7.48
N GLY A 134 2.32 -14.80 -8.43
CA GLY A 134 3.33 -15.29 -9.36
C GLY A 134 3.91 -14.15 -10.19
N LEU A 135 5.24 -14.11 -10.27
CA LEU A 135 5.98 -13.18 -11.12
C LEU A 135 6.23 -13.83 -12.48
N ASN A 136 6.19 -13.03 -13.54
CA ASN A 136 6.48 -13.48 -14.90
C ASN A 136 7.94 -13.30 -15.27
N ASP A 137 8.65 -12.34 -14.66
CA ASP A 137 10.06 -12.09 -14.92
C ASP A 137 10.82 -11.64 -13.65
N PRO A 138 11.80 -12.43 -13.17
CA PRO A 138 11.98 -13.82 -13.53
C PRO A 138 10.72 -14.63 -13.15
N ALA A 139 10.38 -15.64 -13.95
CA ALA A 139 9.21 -16.47 -13.69
C ALA A 139 9.35 -17.20 -12.34
N GLN A 140 8.54 -16.81 -11.35
CA GLN A 140 8.63 -17.31 -9.97
C GLN A 140 7.24 -17.42 -9.36
N GLN A 141 7.00 -18.49 -8.61
CA GLN A 141 5.73 -18.75 -7.94
C GLN A 141 5.99 -19.18 -6.50
N GLY A 142 4.95 -19.07 -5.65
CA GLY A 142 5.06 -19.53 -4.28
C GLY A 142 5.99 -18.67 -3.41
N LEU A 143 6.31 -17.44 -3.84
CA LEU A 143 7.31 -16.62 -3.17
C LEU A 143 6.85 -16.20 -1.77
N ASP A 144 7.78 -16.25 -0.82
CA ASP A 144 7.57 -15.60 0.47
C ASP A 144 7.68 -14.09 0.32
N TRP A 145 6.87 -13.36 1.09
CA TRP A 145 6.87 -11.90 1.08
C TRP A 145 6.75 -11.37 2.51
N SER A 146 7.26 -10.16 2.71
CA SER A 146 7.08 -9.41 3.95
C SER A 146 7.15 -7.92 3.71
N ILE A 147 6.39 -7.17 4.49
CA ILE A 147 6.58 -5.73 4.67
C ILE A 147 6.99 -5.49 6.12
N ILE A 148 8.04 -4.72 6.32
CA ILE A 148 8.72 -4.56 7.62
C ILE A 148 8.85 -3.07 7.94
N THR A 149 8.41 -2.67 9.12
CA THR A 149 8.64 -1.33 9.67
C THR A 149 9.59 -1.40 10.86
N TYR A 150 10.40 -0.37 11.03
CA TYR A 150 11.26 -0.19 12.20
C TYR A 150 10.60 0.80 13.16
N ILE A 151 10.32 0.34 14.38
CA ILE A 151 9.79 1.14 15.48
C ILE A 151 10.93 1.49 16.42
N ASP A 152 11.11 2.77 16.76
CA ASP A 152 12.10 3.25 17.71
C ASP A 152 11.53 4.34 18.61
N LEU A 153 11.27 3.99 19.87
CA LEU A 153 10.71 4.88 20.90
C LEU A 153 11.79 5.50 21.78
N ARG A 154 13.07 5.38 21.41
CA ARG A 154 14.14 6.10 22.08
C ARG A 154 14.02 7.58 21.73
N LYS A 155 14.26 8.44 22.72
CA LYS A 155 14.27 9.88 22.48
C LYS A 155 15.44 10.25 21.58
N ARG A 156 15.14 11.10 20.61
CA ARG A 156 16.13 11.79 19.80
C ARG A 156 16.96 12.76 20.66
N PRO A 157 18.15 13.17 20.18
CA PRO A 157 18.97 14.19 20.86
C PRO A 157 18.24 15.53 21.10
N ASP A 158 17.27 15.87 20.27
CA ASP A 158 16.41 17.06 20.38
C ASP A 158 15.22 16.91 21.36
N GLY A 159 15.07 15.74 22.01
CA GLY A 159 14.26 15.56 23.21
C GLY A 159 12.85 14.96 22.99
N PHE A 160 12.48 14.64 21.76
CA PHE A 160 11.20 13.99 21.44
C PHE A 160 11.39 12.62 20.76
N ILE A 161 10.32 11.83 20.75
CA ILE A 161 10.27 10.51 20.11
C ILE A 161 9.97 10.72 18.62
N ASN A 162 10.72 10.03 17.77
CA ASN A 162 10.57 10.15 16.34
C ASN A 162 9.19 9.73 15.83
N THR A 163 8.77 10.24 14.67
CA THR A 163 7.60 9.75 13.94
C THR A 163 8.04 9.03 12.68
N SER A 164 7.33 7.98 12.28
CA SER A 164 7.61 7.32 11.01
C SER A 164 7.28 8.26 9.84
N PRO A 165 8.08 8.28 8.75
CA PRO A 165 7.70 8.98 7.55
C PRO A 165 6.45 8.33 6.96
N VAL A 166 5.76 9.03 6.07
CA VAL A 166 4.61 8.51 5.34
C VAL A 166 5.00 8.32 3.88
N ALA A 167 4.81 7.11 3.36
CA ALA A 167 4.91 6.80 1.94
C ALA A 167 3.52 6.47 1.41
N LYS A 168 3.10 7.13 0.32
CA LYS A 168 1.84 6.82 -0.37
C LYS A 168 2.15 6.31 -1.77
N PHE A 169 1.54 5.20 -2.15
CA PHE A 169 1.64 4.67 -3.51
C PHE A 169 0.41 3.82 -3.81
N VAL A 170 0.33 3.40 -5.06
CA VAL A 170 -0.77 2.58 -5.57
C VAL A 170 -0.18 1.26 -6.03
N SER A 171 -0.85 0.15 -5.75
CA SER A 171 -0.44 -1.15 -6.26
C SER A 171 -1.62 -1.84 -6.92
N PRO A 172 -1.50 -2.30 -8.17
CA PRO A 172 -0.28 -2.39 -8.98
C PRO A 172 0.08 -1.09 -9.74
N GLN A 173 1.34 -1.00 -10.16
CA GLN A 173 1.85 -0.08 -11.18
C GLN A 173 1.85 -0.78 -12.55
N TYR A 174 1.81 -0.01 -13.64
CA TYR A 174 1.77 -0.55 -15.00
C TYR A 174 2.90 0.03 -15.86
N ALA A 175 3.55 -0.84 -16.62
CA ALA A 175 4.60 -0.48 -17.57
C ALA A 175 4.28 -1.08 -18.94
N ILE A 176 4.63 -0.39 -20.03
CA ILE A 176 4.60 -0.98 -21.37
C ILE A 176 5.98 -1.56 -21.66
N VAL A 177 6.03 -2.74 -22.30
CA VAL A 177 7.29 -3.36 -22.71
C VAL A 177 8.17 -2.37 -23.49
N ASN A 178 9.46 -2.34 -23.19
CA ASN A 178 10.45 -1.43 -23.79
C ASN A 178 10.19 0.08 -23.59
N LYS A 179 9.36 0.45 -22.62
CA LYS A 179 9.15 1.85 -22.21
C LYS A 179 9.63 2.06 -20.77
N THR A 180 10.49 3.04 -20.58
CA THR A 180 10.88 3.49 -19.24
C THR A 180 9.69 4.20 -18.60
N ILE A 181 9.32 3.77 -17.40
CA ILE A 181 8.34 4.47 -16.56
C ILE A 181 9.05 5.08 -15.35
N GLN A 182 8.55 6.23 -14.91
CA GLN A 182 8.95 6.82 -13.64
C GLN A 182 7.81 6.60 -12.63
N ILE A 183 8.06 5.80 -11.60
CA ILE A 183 7.12 5.58 -10.51
C ILE A 183 7.42 6.64 -9.45
N ASN A 184 6.50 7.58 -9.28
CA ASN A 184 6.62 8.58 -8.22
C ASN A 184 6.04 8.03 -6.92
N ILE A 185 6.86 7.96 -5.87
CA ILE A 185 6.43 7.58 -4.52
C ILE A 185 6.46 8.86 -3.67
N PRO A 186 5.33 9.54 -3.51
CA PRO A 186 5.27 10.68 -2.60
C PRO A 186 5.59 10.24 -1.17
N VAL A 187 6.55 10.95 -0.58
CA VAL A 187 6.99 10.79 0.81
C VAL A 187 6.80 12.10 1.55
N SER A 188 6.45 12.02 2.82
CA SER A 188 6.37 13.18 3.71
C SER A 188 6.80 12.78 5.11
N ASP A 189 7.46 13.68 5.81
CA ASP A 189 7.78 13.53 7.22
C ASP A 189 7.33 14.77 8.01
N VAL A 190 6.92 14.55 9.26
CA VAL A 190 6.36 15.60 10.12
C VAL A 190 7.42 16.25 11.01
N ASN A 191 8.57 15.60 11.19
CA ASN A 191 9.65 16.05 12.02
C ASN A 191 10.54 17.03 11.22
N ALA A 192 10.53 18.29 11.65
CA ALA A 192 11.23 19.36 10.94
C ALA A 192 12.75 19.18 11.01
N GLY A 193 13.41 19.26 9.85
CA GLY A 193 14.87 19.14 9.73
C GLY A 193 15.36 17.74 9.38
N ASP A 194 14.48 16.74 9.45
CA ASP A 194 14.79 15.38 9.09
C ASP A 194 14.99 15.23 7.57
N ASP A 195 15.83 14.27 7.20
CA ASP A 195 16.13 13.91 5.83
C ASP A 195 15.54 12.55 5.48
N VAL A 196 14.54 12.56 4.60
CA VAL A 196 13.82 11.35 4.18
C VAL A 196 14.42 10.81 2.90
N ARG A 197 14.88 9.55 2.94
CA ARG A 197 15.54 8.92 1.79
C ARG A 197 14.82 7.64 1.38
N CYS A 198 14.64 7.47 0.07
CA CYS A 198 14.29 6.18 -0.49
C CYS A 198 15.57 5.36 -0.67
N ARG A 199 15.67 4.23 0.04
CA ARG A 199 16.84 3.36 -0.01
C ARG A 199 16.43 1.91 -0.21
N TRP A 200 17.32 1.20 -0.88
CA TRP A 200 17.25 -0.24 -1.04
C TRP A 200 17.63 -0.88 0.29
N SER A 201 16.83 -1.86 0.75
CA SER A 201 17.10 -2.52 2.02
C SER A 201 18.42 -3.27 1.98
N THR A 202 19.31 -2.96 2.91
CA THR A 202 20.50 -3.77 3.16
C THR A 202 20.10 -4.97 4.01
N TYR A 203 20.39 -6.18 3.53
CA TYR A 203 20.21 -7.42 4.28
C TYR A 203 21.07 -7.44 5.55
N THR A 204 20.45 -7.71 6.71
CA THR A 204 21.15 -7.94 7.99
C THR A 204 21.20 -9.44 8.29
N SER A 205 22.40 -9.96 8.60
CA SER A 205 22.62 -11.38 8.91
C SER A 205 21.87 -11.81 10.19
N GLY A 206 21.23 -12.98 10.16
CA GLY A 206 20.29 -13.47 11.20
C GLY A 206 18.87 -13.71 10.67
N TYR A 207 18.57 -13.13 9.51
CA TYR A 207 17.31 -13.32 8.80
C TYR A 207 17.30 -14.68 8.06
N ARG A 208 16.33 -15.55 8.35
CA ARG A 208 16.10 -16.84 7.65
C ARG A 208 15.59 -16.61 6.21
N ARG A 209 16.37 -15.93 5.36
CA ARG A 209 16.25 -16.04 3.90
C ARG A 209 17.54 -16.60 3.32
N ARG A 210 17.37 -17.51 2.36
CA ARG A 210 18.46 -17.86 1.44
C ARG A 210 18.93 -16.58 0.75
N ARG A 211 20.25 -16.40 0.74
CA ARG A 211 21.03 -15.37 0.06
C ARG A 211 20.48 -15.11 -1.36
N ARG A 212 19.62 -14.11 -1.49
CA ARG A 212 19.38 -13.40 -2.75
C ARG A 212 19.60 -11.93 -2.45
N SER A 213 20.35 -11.26 -3.31
CA SER A 213 20.67 -9.83 -3.28
C SER A 213 19.44 -8.96 -3.59
N ASN A 214 18.29 -9.33 -3.04
CA ASN A 214 17.02 -8.70 -3.31
C ASN A 214 16.74 -7.72 -2.18
N ASN A 215 17.20 -6.52 -2.45
CA ASN A 215 16.86 -5.29 -1.80
C ASN A 215 15.32 -5.06 -1.84
N GLU A 216 14.74 -4.69 -0.70
CA GLU A 216 13.34 -4.24 -0.53
C GLU A 216 13.34 -2.71 -0.49
N ASP A 217 12.43 -2.05 -1.19
CA ASP A 217 12.34 -0.59 -1.14
C ASP A 217 11.75 -0.14 0.19
N ARG A 218 12.43 0.80 0.85
CA ARG A 218 11.92 1.45 2.05
C ARG A 218 12.22 2.94 2.04
N VAL A 219 11.30 3.66 2.65
CA VAL A 219 11.45 5.07 2.95
C VAL A 219 11.96 5.14 4.38
N GLU A 220 13.21 5.57 4.51
CA GLU A 220 13.91 5.70 5.78
C GLU A 220 14.00 7.18 6.16
N ASP A 221 13.89 7.41 7.46
CA ASP A 221 13.96 8.73 8.05
C ASP A 221 15.23 8.86 8.89
N PHE A 222 15.91 10.00 8.72
CA PHE A 222 17.20 10.32 9.31
C PHE A 222 17.13 11.70 9.94
N ILE A 223 17.78 11.88 11.09
CA ILE A 223 17.80 13.16 11.80
C ILE A 223 18.36 14.32 10.95
N ASP A 224 19.25 14.03 10.00
CA ASP A 224 19.81 15.00 9.07
C ASP A 224 20.45 14.34 7.83
N GLY A 225 20.88 15.19 6.90
CA GLY A 225 21.57 14.83 5.65
C GLY A 225 22.89 14.06 5.78
N THR A 226 23.45 13.96 7.00
CA THR A 226 24.73 13.30 7.27
C THR A 226 24.58 11.99 8.02
N SER A 227 23.44 11.76 8.67
CA SER A 227 23.18 10.53 9.42
C SER A 227 23.15 9.29 8.51
N ILE A 228 23.69 8.19 9.04
CA ILE A 228 23.74 6.87 8.39
C ILE A 228 22.86 5.83 9.07
N ILE A 229 22.31 6.14 10.25
CA ILE A 229 21.42 5.27 11.02
C ILE A 229 20.00 5.82 10.91
N PRO A 230 19.03 5.05 10.37
CA PRO A 230 17.65 5.49 10.29
C PRO A 230 17.00 5.49 11.68
N MET A 231 16.18 6.49 11.94
CA MET A 231 15.36 6.58 13.16
C MET A 231 14.07 5.79 13.02
N SER A 232 13.55 5.66 11.80
CA SER A 232 12.34 4.91 11.50
C SER A 232 12.32 4.53 10.01
N SER A 233 11.41 3.62 9.63
CA SER A 233 11.24 3.28 8.21
C SER A 233 9.84 2.78 7.89
N VAL A 234 9.34 3.12 6.70
CA VAL A 234 8.13 2.54 6.11
C VAL A 234 8.49 1.64 4.93
N PRO A 235 8.00 0.38 4.92
CA PRO A 235 8.18 -0.50 3.77
C PRO A 235 7.33 -0.03 2.60
N VAL A 236 7.89 -0.10 1.39
CA VAL A 236 7.16 0.13 0.15
C VAL A 236 7.16 -1.17 -0.65
N GLN A 237 5.99 -1.79 -0.77
CA GLN A 237 5.82 -2.97 -1.62
C GLN A 237 4.62 -2.78 -2.54
N PHE A 238 4.83 -2.90 -3.83
CA PHE A 238 3.78 -2.90 -4.85
C PHE A 238 4.12 -3.89 -5.97
N LEU A 239 3.11 -4.24 -6.76
CA LEU A 239 3.24 -5.08 -7.93
C LEU A 239 3.43 -4.21 -9.18
N ILE A 240 4.20 -4.67 -10.16
CA ILE A 240 4.30 -4.03 -11.48
C ILE A 240 3.78 -5.01 -12.54
N TYR A 241 2.81 -4.58 -13.33
CA TYR A 241 2.36 -5.30 -14.52
C TYR A 241 3.00 -4.72 -15.77
N VAL A 242 3.81 -5.54 -16.45
CA VAL A 242 4.33 -5.21 -17.78
C VAL A 242 3.31 -5.66 -18.83
N GLN A 243 2.80 -4.71 -19.59
CA GLN A 243 1.86 -4.90 -20.68
C GLN A 243 2.60 -4.99 -22.02
N SER A 244 2.03 -5.75 -22.95
CA SER A 244 2.52 -5.77 -24.34
C SER A 244 2.39 -4.39 -24.98
N GLN A 245 3.19 -4.14 -26.00
CA GLN A 245 3.10 -2.90 -26.75
C GLN A 245 1.68 -2.76 -27.35
N PRO A 246 0.99 -1.64 -27.12
CA PRO A 246 -0.36 -1.45 -27.64
C PRO A 246 -0.33 -1.41 -29.18
N VAL A 247 -1.40 -1.92 -29.81
CA VAL A 247 -1.56 -1.93 -31.27
C VAL A 247 -1.50 -0.50 -31.84
N CYS A 248 -2.00 0.45 -31.06
CA CYS A 248 -1.76 1.86 -31.30
C CYS A 248 -0.69 2.37 -30.32
N SER A 249 0.42 2.85 -30.87
CA SER A 249 1.53 3.40 -30.07
C SER A 249 1.25 4.78 -29.48
N THR A 250 0.15 5.42 -29.86
CA THR A 250 -0.23 6.75 -29.35
C THR A 250 -0.97 6.59 -28.04
N GLU A 251 -0.40 7.15 -26.97
CA GLU A 251 -1.01 7.12 -25.66
C GLU A 251 -2.27 8.01 -25.60
N PRO A 252 -3.30 7.63 -24.81
CA PRO A 252 -4.42 8.50 -24.56
C PRO A 252 -3.98 9.74 -23.79
N ILE A 253 -4.55 10.89 -24.15
CA ILE A 253 -4.28 12.13 -23.42
C ILE A 253 -5.32 12.30 -22.32
N ILE A 254 -4.88 12.36 -21.06
CA ILE A 254 -5.74 12.84 -19.97
C ILE A 254 -5.97 14.34 -20.18
N ILE A 255 -7.23 14.75 -20.23
CA ILE A 255 -7.62 16.15 -20.30
C ILE A 255 -7.77 16.63 -18.85
N PRO A 256 -6.83 17.43 -18.31
CA PRO A 256 -6.93 17.91 -16.94
C PRO A 256 -8.12 18.87 -16.81
N PRO A 257 -8.72 18.97 -15.61
CA PRO A 257 -9.69 20.03 -15.34
C PRO A 257 -9.02 21.41 -15.42
N ASP A 258 -9.75 22.40 -15.95
CA ASP A 258 -9.21 23.75 -16.23
C ASP A 258 -8.74 24.51 -14.97
N ARG A 259 -9.19 24.08 -13.78
CA ARG A 259 -8.85 24.69 -12.49
C ARG A 259 -8.90 23.67 -11.36
N CYS A 260 -8.20 23.97 -10.28
CA CYS A 260 -8.38 23.27 -9.01
C CYS A 260 -9.84 23.37 -8.56
N LEU A 261 -10.37 22.28 -8.02
CA LEU A 261 -11.70 22.23 -7.44
C LEU A 261 -11.57 22.49 -5.94
N GLU A 262 -12.16 23.60 -5.48
CA GLU A 262 -12.34 23.82 -4.05
C GLU A 262 -13.50 22.97 -3.54
N VAL A 263 -13.23 22.20 -2.49
CA VAL A 263 -14.20 21.25 -1.92
C VAL A 263 -14.26 21.44 -0.42
N GLN A 264 -15.46 21.30 0.15
CA GLN A 264 -15.67 21.40 1.59
C GLN A 264 -15.82 20.01 2.20
N VAL A 265 -15.26 19.84 3.40
CA VAL A 265 -15.41 18.60 4.18
C VAL A 265 -16.89 18.31 4.40
N GLY A 266 -17.29 17.05 4.17
CA GLY A 266 -18.64 16.56 4.35
C GLY A 266 -19.61 16.89 3.20
N ILE A 267 -19.20 17.68 2.22
CA ILE A 267 -20.05 18.03 1.06
C ILE A 267 -19.64 17.16 -0.13
N SER A 268 -20.62 16.40 -0.66
CA SER A 268 -20.40 15.58 -1.86
C SER A 268 -20.27 16.47 -3.10
N ILE A 269 -19.22 16.25 -3.88
CA ILE A 269 -18.97 16.89 -5.18
C ILE A 269 -18.90 15.83 -6.28
N SER A 270 -19.35 16.18 -7.48
CA SER A 270 -19.13 15.38 -8.68
C SER A 270 -18.34 16.16 -9.72
N PHE A 271 -17.38 15.50 -10.37
CA PHE A 271 -16.58 16.06 -11.45
C PHE A 271 -16.27 15.00 -12.50
N ASN A 272 -16.04 15.43 -13.74
CA ASN A 272 -15.67 14.55 -14.84
C ASN A 272 -14.17 14.57 -15.05
N LEU A 273 -13.56 13.38 -15.13
CA LEU A 273 -12.24 13.23 -15.71
C LEU A 273 -12.40 12.71 -17.13
N SER A 274 -11.73 13.38 -18.06
CA SER A 274 -11.84 13.11 -19.49
C SER A 274 -10.51 12.61 -20.03
N ALA A 275 -10.57 11.73 -21.01
CA ALA A 275 -9.43 11.27 -21.77
C ALA A 275 -9.76 11.26 -23.26
N MET A 276 -8.77 11.62 -24.07
CA MET A 276 -8.87 11.60 -25.53
C MET A 276 -8.12 10.39 -26.07
N ASN A 277 -8.83 9.56 -26.83
CA ASN A 277 -8.25 8.51 -27.64
C ASN A 277 -7.77 9.11 -28.96
N LEU A 278 -6.45 9.14 -29.16
CA LEU A 278 -5.85 9.63 -30.41
C LEU A 278 -5.71 8.55 -31.49
N CYS A 279 -6.06 7.32 -31.15
CA CYS A 279 -6.01 6.19 -32.06
C CYS A 279 -7.27 6.12 -32.91
N ASN A 280 -7.17 5.42 -34.05
CA ASN A 280 -8.36 5.05 -34.80
C ASN A 280 -9.27 4.19 -33.88
N PRO A 281 -10.55 4.55 -33.68
CA PRO A 281 -11.48 3.80 -32.82
C PRO A 281 -11.68 2.34 -33.23
N SER A 282 -11.38 1.98 -34.48
CA SER A 282 -11.40 0.59 -34.96
C SER A 282 -10.15 -0.21 -34.57
N VAL A 283 -9.09 0.46 -34.12
CA VAL A 283 -7.79 -0.13 -33.75
C VAL A 283 -7.63 -0.22 -32.24
N ALA A 284 -8.00 0.85 -31.52
CA ALA A 284 -7.95 0.88 -30.07
C ALA A 284 -9.09 1.75 -29.55
N THR A 285 -9.74 1.32 -28.48
CA THR A 285 -10.79 2.10 -27.80
C THR A 285 -10.45 2.33 -26.34
N LEU A 286 -10.85 3.48 -25.79
CA LEU A 286 -10.75 3.72 -24.35
C LEU A 286 -11.70 2.79 -23.62
N THR A 287 -11.14 1.95 -22.75
CA THR A 287 -11.88 0.98 -21.95
C THR A 287 -12.11 1.45 -20.53
N ASP A 288 -11.23 2.31 -20.00
CA ASP A 288 -11.49 2.96 -18.71
C ASP A 288 -10.66 4.23 -18.46
N ILE A 289 -11.12 5.03 -17.49
CA ILE A 289 -10.37 6.09 -16.83
C ILE A 289 -10.36 5.76 -15.33
N VAL A 290 -9.18 5.64 -14.74
CA VAL A 290 -9.02 5.26 -13.35
C VAL A 290 -8.22 6.31 -12.60
N VAL A 291 -8.71 6.69 -11.41
CA VAL A 291 -7.89 7.41 -10.43
C VAL A 291 -7.21 6.41 -9.51
N SER A 292 -5.89 6.48 -9.45
CA SER A 292 -5.03 5.61 -8.66
C SER A 292 -4.64 6.23 -7.31
N SER A 293 -4.73 7.54 -7.10
CA SER A 293 -4.18 8.26 -5.92
C SER A 293 -4.76 7.90 -4.53
N GLY A 294 -5.58 6.85 -4.43
CA GLY A 294 -6.00 6.29 -3.15
C GLY A 294 -6.88 7.22 -2.31
N ILE A 295 -7.51 8.23 -2.95
CA ILE A 295 -8.46 9.11 -2.27
C ILE A 295 -9.65 8.27 -1.81
N THR A 296 -9.76 8.13 -0.50
CA THR A 296 -10.86 7.41 0.16
C THR A 296 -12.17 8.20 -0.01
N SER A 297 -13.32 7.52 0.12
CA SER A 297 -14.68 8.08 -0.08
C SER A 297 -14.99 8.61 -1.48
N MET A 298 -14.16 8.31 -2.48
CA MET A 298 -14.44 8.60 -3.88
C MET A 298 -15.05 7.39 -4.59
N THR A 299 -16.16 7.62 -5.28
CA THR A 299 -16.84 6.65 -6.13
C THR A 299 -16.82 7.12 -7.58
N HIS A 300 -17.13 6.23 -8.52
CA HIS A 300 -17.11 6.54 -9.95
C HIS A 300 -18.26 5.88 -10.69
N GLY A 301 -18.74 6.54 -11.73
CA GLY A 301 -19.70 6.01 -12.69
C GLY A 301 -19.05 5.16 -13.78
N ASN A 302 -19.83 4.83 -14.81
CA ASN A 302 -19.33 4.12 -15.98
C ASN A 302 -18.57 5.07 -16.92
N LEU A 303 -17.64 4.51 -17.69
CA LEU A 303 -17.01 5.23 -18.80
C LEU A 303 -18.08 5.57 -19.84
N THR A 304 -18.13 6.82 -20.25
CA THR A 304 -19.10 7.33 -21.23
C THR A 304 -18.35 8.01 -22.36
N GLN A 305 -18.70 7.68 -23.61
CA GLN A 305 -18.18 8.38 -24.79
C GLN A 305 -18.90 9.73 -24.95
N SER A 306 -18.16 10.78 -25.28
CA SER A 306 -18.74 12.09 -25.55
C SER A 306 -19.63 12.05 -26.79
N SER A 307 -20.82 12.63 -26.69
CA SER A 307 -21.77 12.76 -27.81
C SER A 307 -21.32 13.78 -28.85
N THR A 308 -20.44 14.71 -28.49
CA THR A 308 -19.95 15.78 -29.38
C THR A 308 -18.62 15.42 -30.05
N ASN A 309 -17.83 14.52 -29.46
CA ASN A 309 -16.57 14.08 -30.01
C ASN A 309 -16.32 12.60 -29.65
N SER A 310 -16.42 11.72 -30.64
CA SER A 310 -16.24 10.27 -30.47
C SER A 310 -14.82 9.87 -30.03
N SER A 311 -13.84 10.77 -30.11
CA SER A 311 -12.49 10.53 -29.59
C SER A 311 -12.37 10.80 -28.09
N ILE A 312 -13.35 11.48 -27.48
CA ILE A 312 -13.31 11.85 -26.07
C ILE A 312 -14.21 10.91 -25.27
N TYR A 313 -13.68 10.39 -24.17
CA TYR A 313 -14.42 9.64 -23.18
C TYR A 313 -14.27 10.35 -21.83
N TYR A 314 -15.27 10.21 -20.99
CA TYR A 314 -15.23 10.76 -19.64
C TYR A 314 -15.83 9.79 -18.65
N LYS A 315 -15.44 9.95 -17.40
CA LYS A 315 -15.98 9.21 -16.27
C LYS A 315 -16.28 10.19 -15.15
N THR A 316 -17.50 10.11 -14.62
CA THR A 316 -17.91 10.95 -13.49
C THR A 316 -17.42 10.34 -12.20
N PHE A 317 -16.68 11.12 -11.42
CA PHE A 317 -16.24 10.79 -10.08
C PHE A 317 -17.06 11.59 -9.07
N THR A 318 -17.47 10.95 -7.99
CA THR A 318 -18.18 11.58 -6.87
C THR A 318 -17.36 11.39 -5.62
N TRP A 319 -17.11 12.46 -4.88
CA TRP A 319 -16.26 12.44 -3.69
C TRP A 319 -16.87 13.26 -2.57
N THR A 320 -16.88 12.70 -1.36
CA THR A 320 -17.27 13.40 -0.13
C THR A 320 -16.06 13.50 0.80
N PRO A 321 -15.34 14.64 0.80
CA PRO A 321 -14.12 14.80 1.57
C PRO A 321 -14.34 14.64 3.07
N GLN A 322 -13.38 14.01 3.75
CA GLN A 322 -13.38 13.79 5.20
C GLN A 322 -12.41 14.74 5.92
N THR A 323 -12.56 14.91 7.23
CA THR A 323 -11.72 15.83 8.02
C THR A 323 -10.23 15.51 7.92
N ASN A 324 -9.87 14.24 7.80
CA ASN A 324 -8.48 13.80 7.61
C ASN A 324 -7.95 14.03 6.17
N GLN A 325 -8.75 14.60 5.27
CA GLN A 325 -8.39 14.93 3.88
C GLN A 325 -8.28 16.44 3.65
N VAL A 326 -8.28 17.26 4.71
CA VAL A 326 -8.08 18.71 4.59
C VAL A 326 -6.67 19.02 4.06
N GLY A 327 -6.59 19.84 3.03
CA GLY A 327 -5.33 20.22 2.36
C GLY A 327 -5.39 20.01 0.84
N SER A 328 -4.26 20.20 0.18
CA SER A 328 -4.15 19.94 -1.26
C SER A 328 -4.23 18.44 -1.53
N GLN A 329 -5.13 18.03 -2.42
CA GLN A 329 -5.26 16.66 -2.89
C GLN A 329 -4.82 16.56 -4.36
N GLN A 330 -4.12 15.48 -4.70
CA GLN A 330 -3.70 15.20 -6.07
C GLN A 330 -4.36 13.93 -6.59
N LEU A 331 -4.84 13.99 -7.84
CA LEU A 331 -5.43 12.85 -8.55
C LEU A 331 -4.40 12.29 -9.53
N CYS A 332 -3.95 11.07 -9.30
CA CYS A 332 -3.17 10.32 -10.27
C CYS A 332 -4.14 9.57 -11.16
N THR A 333 -4.21 9.90 -12.45
CA THR A 333 -5.21 9.36 -13.37
C THR A 333 -4.54 8.60 -14.50
N THR A 334 -5.07 7.43 -14.83
CA THR A 334 -4.62 6.60 -15.95
C THR A 334 -5.81 6.27 -16.84
N ALA A 335 -5.64 6.42 -18.15
CA ALA A 335 -6.61 5.99 -19.14
C ALA A 335 -6.12 4.74 -19.85
N TYR A 336 -6.99 3.75 -20.00
CA TYR A 336 -6.67 2.46 -20.59
C TYR A 336 -7.29 2.35 -21.97
N THR A 337 -6.48 1.95 -22.95
CA THR A 337 -6.95 1.52 -24.27
C THR A 337 -6.77 0.03 -24.45
N ARG A 338 -7.67 -0.58 -25.21
CA ARG A 338 -7.53 -1.96 -25.68
C ARG A 338 -7.76 -2.07 -27.17
#